data_AF-A0A075JW40-F1
#
_entry.id   AF-A0A075JW40-F1
#
_cell.length_a   1.000
_cell.length_b   1.000
_cell.length_c   1.000
_cell.angle_alpha   90.00
_cell.angle_beta   90.00
_cell.angle_gamma   90.00
#
_symmetry.space_group_name_H-M   'P 1'
#
loop_
_entity.id
_entity.type
_entity.pdbx_description
1 polymer ?
#
loop_
_entity_poly.entity_id
_entity_poly.type
_entity_poly.pdbx_seq_one_letter_code
_entity_poly.pdbx_strand_id
1 'polypeptide(L)' 'MGAVRLRKELWKENENGDEFYVVTVAYSSETYTGDLTMDATESIHLAFFHPNELPTPLVKSHEKILKEFLAWG' A
#
# COMPACT_ATOMS: atom_id res chain seq x y z
N MET A 1 7.47 -1.27 15.46
CA MET A 1 6.89 -2.03 14.32
C MET A 1 5.50 -2.47 14.75
N GLY A 2 4.46 -1.90 14.15
CA GLY A 2 3.06 -2.09 14.56
C GLY A 2 2.18 -2.50 13.37
N ALA A 3 1.05 -3.14 13.70
CA ALA A 3 -0.01 -3.67 12.84
C ALA A 3 0.41 -4.37 11.52
N VAL A 4 0.29 -5.70 11.49
CA VAL A 4 0.40 -6.52 10.28
C VAL A 4 -0.99 -6.91 9.83
N ARG A 5 -1.37 -6.60 8.59
CA ARG A 5 -2.61 -7.10 8.00
C ARG A 5 -2.34 -7.85 6.71
N LEU A 6 -2.73 -9.11 6.72
CA LEU A 6 -2.71 -9.99 5.58
C LEU A 6 -4.05 -9.90 4.85
N ARG A 7 -4.02 -9.63 3.55
CA ARG A 7 -5.15 -9.85 2.66
C ARG A 7 -4.81 -10.85 1.61
N LYS A 8 -5.73 -11.77 1.37
CA LYS A 8 -5.76 -12.63 0.20
C LYS A 8 -6.83 -12.07 -0.72
N GLU A 9 -6.42 -11.54 -1.87
CA GLU A 9 -7.33 -11.21 -2.95
C GLU A 9 -7.78 -12.50 -3.65
N LEU A 10 -8.97 -12.45 -4.23
CA LEU A 10 -9.58 -13.60 -4.89
C LEU A 10 -8.85 -13.94 -6.20
N TRP A 11 -9.11 -15.17 -6.64
CA TRP A 11 -8.66 -15.82 -7.87
C TRP A 11 -8.32 -14.85 -9.02
N LYS A 12 -7.10 -14.93 -9.54
CA LYS A 12 -6.65 -14.25 -10.76
C LYS A 12 -6.08 -15.24 -11.76
N GLU A 13 -6.36 -15.01 -13.03
CA GLU A 13 -5.77 -15.70 -14.17
C GLU A 13 -4.72 -14.77 -14.81
N ASN A 14 -3.54 -15.29 -15.14
CA ASN A 14 -2.52 -14.55 -15.90
C ASN A 14 -2.78 -14.66 -17.42
N GLU A 15 -1.95 -14.01 -18.24
CA GLU A 15 -2.06 -14.08 -19.72
C GLU A 15 -1.84 -15.49 -20.30
N ASN A 16 -1.28 -16.41 -19.51
CA ASN A 16 -0.99 -17.79 -19.90
C ASN A 16 -2.07 -18.79 -19.44
N GLY A 17 -3.11 -18.34 -18.72
CA GLY A 17 -4.17 -19.20 -18.19
C GLY A 17 -3.86 -19.83 -16.83
N ASP A 18 -2.75 -19.45 -16.17
CA ASP A 18 -2.44 -19.95 -14.83
C ASP A 18 -3.20 -19.17 -13.75
N GLU A 19 -3.70 -19.92 -12.78
CA GLU A 19 -4.42 -19.38 -11.63
C GLU A 19 -3.48 -19.07 -10.48
N PHE A 20 -3.62 -17.89 -9.88
CA PHE A 20 -2.87 -17.49 -8.70
C PHE A 20 -3.69 -16.65 -7.72
N TYR A 21 -3.22 -16.62 -6.47
CA TYR A 21 -3.74 -15.73 -5.44
C TYR A 21 -2.75 -14.61 -5.18
N VAL A 22 -3.26 -13.38 -5.08
CA VAL A 22 -2.45 -12.25 -4.64
C VAL A 22 -2.61 -12.08 -3.14
N VAL A 23 -1.50 -12.16 -2.41
CA VAL A 23 -1.47 -11.86 -0.98
C VAL A 23 -0.75 -10.54 -0.78
N THR A 24 -1.43 -9.57 -0.17
CA THR A 24 -0.84 -8.27 0.19
C THR A 24 -0.70 -8.19 1.71
N VAL A 25 0.49 -7.80 2.16
CA VAL A 25 0.79 -7.57 3.58
C VAL A 25 1.16 -6.10 3.74
N ALA A 26 0.47 -5.40 4.63
CA ALA A 26 0.80 -4.02 4.99
C ALA A 26 1.36 -3.97 6.42
N TYR A 27 2.37 -3.12 6.60
CA TYR A 27 3.06 -2.86 7.87
C TYR A 27 3.05 -1.35 8.13
N SER A 28 3.01 -0.95 9.40
CA SER A 28 3.12 0.46 9.78
C SER A 28 4.21 0.71 10.83
N SER A 29 4.69 1.96 10.84
CA SER A 29 5.59 2.50 11.86
C SER A 29 5.07 3.87 12.27
N GLU A 30 5.20 4.18 13.56
CA GLU A 30 4.85 5.50 14.11
C GLU A 30 5.98 6.50 13.94
N THR A 31 7.19 6.03 13.66
CA THR A 31 8.40 6.87 13.60
C THR A 31 9.24 6.54 12.36
N TYR A 32 9.88 7.58 11.83
CA TYR A 32 10.90 7.51 10.80
C TYR A 32 12.07 8.44 11.17
N THR A 33 13.26 8.15 10.66
CA THR A 33 14.47 8.97 10.83
C THR A 33 15.29 8.99 9.54
N GLY A 34 16.04 10.06 9.28
CA GLY A 34 16.85 10.22 8.07
C GLY A 34 16.13 11.01 6.98
N ASP A 35 16.77 11.13 5.81
CA ASP A 35 16.27 11.90 4.67
C ASP A 35 15.47 11.03 3.70
N LEU A 36 14.34 11.56 3.23
CA LEU A 36 13.51 10.90 2.23
C LEU A 36 14.16 11.04 0.85
N THR A 37 14.89 10.00 0.43
CA THR A 37 15.57 9.98 -0.88
C THR A 37 14.79 9.11 -1.85
N MET A 38 14.42 9.66 -3.01
CA MET A 38 13.69 8.92 -4.05
C MET A 38 14.65 8.15 -4.94
N ASP A 39 14.39 6.86 -5.14
CA ASP A 39 15.03 6.08 -6.20
C ASP A 39 14.25 6.27 -7.50
N ALA A 40 14.87 6.93 -8.49
CA ALA A 40 14.26 7.22 -9.78
C ALA A 40 14.07 5.97 -10.67
N THR A 41 14.66 4.82 -10.31
CA THR A 41 14.47 3.56 -11.04
C THR A 41 13.14 2.88 -10.69
N GLU A 42 12.69 3.05 -9.45
CA GLU A 42 11.47 2.39 -8.93
C GLU A 42 10.31 3.37 -8.71
N SER A 43 10.59 4.67 -8.56
CA SER A 43 9.61 5.67 -8.14
C SER A 43 9.66 6.94 -8.98
N ILE A 44 8.48 7.45 -9.33
CA ILE A 44 8.30 8.73 -10.05
C ILE A 44 8.12 9.89 -9.06
N HIS A 45 7.54 9.63 -7.89
CA HIS A 45 7.27 10.63 -6.87
C HIS A 45 7.25 10.01 -5.47
N LEU A 46 7.75 10.76 -4.49
CA LEU A 46 7.82 10.35 -3.09
C LEU A 46 7.58 11.55 -2.18
N ALA A 47 6.49 11.53 -1.41
CA ALA A 47 6.09 12.61 -0.52
C ALA A 47 5.25 12.08 0.65
N PHE A 48 5.22 12.84 1.74
CA PHE A 48 4.26 12.64 2.82
C PHE A 48 2.96 13.37 2.52
N PHE A 49 1.83 12.72 2.81
CA PHE A 49 0.50 13.29 2.65
C PHE A 49 -0.24 13.22 3.98
N HIS A 50 -0.99 14.28 4.30
CA HIS A 50 -1.96 14.21 5.37
C HIS A 50 -3.09 13.25 4.98
N PRO A 51 -3.69 12.47 5.91
CA PRO A 51 -4.77 11.53 5.59
C PRO A 51 -5.97 12.12 4.83
N ASN A 52 -6.25 13.40 5.04
CA ASN A 52 -7.33 14.14 4.36
C ASN A 52 -6.90 14.75 3.00
N GLU A 53 -5.62 14.63 2.64
CA GLU A 53 -4.99 15.23 1.45
C GLU A 53 -4.32 14.17 0.59
N LEU A 54 -4.79 12.93 0.67
CA LEU A 54 -4.28 11.83 -0.15
C LEU A 54 -4.50 12.13 -1.64
N PRO A 55 -3.53 11.78 -2.51
CA PRO A 55 -3.64 12.03 -3.94
C PRO A 55 -4.80 11.23 -4.54
N THR A 56 -5.43 11.75 -5.59
CA THR A 56 -6.51 11.07 -6.31
C THR A 56 -6.21 10.98 -7.82
N PRO A 57 -6.57 9.86 -8.48
CA PRO A 57 -7.17 8.65 -7.93
C PRO A 57 -6.14 7.68 -7.30
N LEU A 58 -6.55 6.94 -6.26
CA LEU A 58 -5.78 5.81 -5.73
C LEU A 58 -6.25 4.50 -6.37
N VAL A 59 -5.33 3.55 -6.51
CA VAL A 59 -5.70 2.16 -6.85
C VAL A 59 -6.56 1.61 -5.71
N LYS A 60 -7.73 1.05 -6.05
CA LYS A 60 -8.77 0.64 -5.08
C LYS A 60 -8.27 -0.28 -3.97
N SER A 61 -7.35 -1.20 -4.27
CA SER A 61 -6.78 -2.11 -3.26
C SER A 61 -5.96 -1.35 -2.21
N HIS A 62 -5.15 -0.37 -2.64
CA HIS A 62 -4.37 0.49 -1.75
C HIS A 62 -5.28 1.41 -0.93
N GLU A 63 -6.30 2.03 -1.56
CA GLU A 63 -7.28 2.88 -0.87
C GLU A 63 -7.96 2.13 0.28
N LYS A 64 -8.35 0.86 0.05
CA LYS A 64 -8.99 0.02 1.07
C LYS A 64 -8.06 -0.29 2.26
N ILE A 65 -6.78 -0.51 2.00
CA ILE A 65 -5.76 -0.70 3.05
C ILE A 65 -5.63 0.57 3.89
N LEU A 66 -5.52 1.73 3.24
CA LEU A 66 -5.39 3.03 3.91
C LEU A 66 -6.63 3.37 4.75
N LYS A 67 -7.84 3.17 4.23
CA LYS A 67 -9.09 3.41 4.97
C LYS A 67 -9.19 2.55 6.23
N GLU A 68 -8.82 1.28 6.16
CA GLU A 68 -8.81 0.41 7.36
C GLU A 68 -7.76 0.85 8.37
N PHE A 69 -6.54 1.17 7.91
CA PHE A 69 -5.49 1.67 8.79
C PHE A 69 -5.90 2.95 9.52
N LEU A 70 -6.50 3.91 8.81
CA LEU A 70 -6.95 5.18 9.38
C LEU A 70 -8.16 5.04 10.31
N ALA A 71 -8.98 3.99 10.15
CA ALA A 71 -10.13 3.73 11.01
C ALA A 71 -9.77 3.01 12.33
N TRP A 72 -8.52 2.60 12.53
CA TRP A 72 -8.06 1.95 13.77
C TRP A 72 -7.61 2.92 14.85
N GLY A 73 -7.44 4.20 14.52
CA GLY A 73 -7.05 5.28 15.44
C GLY A 73 -8.24 5.95 16.13
#